data_AF-A0A4C1WF31-F1
#
_entry.id   AF-A0A4C1WF31-F1
#
_cell.length_a   1.000
_cell.length_b   1.000
_cell.length_c   1.000
_cell.angle_alpha   90.00
_cell.angle_beta   90.00
_cell.angle_gamma   90.00
#
_symmetry.space_group_name_H-M   'P 1'
#
loop_
_entity.id
_entity.type
_entity.pdbx_description
1 polymer ?
#
loop_
_entity_poly.entity_id
_entity_poly.type
_entity_poly.pdbx_seq_one_letter_code
_entity_poly.pdbx_strand_id
1 'polypeptide(L)'
;MLIRTNMEDMREKTHARHYELYRRRRLQQMGFTDVDADNKPVSFQQTFEQKRSAHLAELQQKEDEMRQMFVQRVKEKEAELKEAEKELHAKFDKLKKDHTEEKKRLEELRKKIEDDTIEFNRRKQQTQQSHHTLTLGKSKKK
;
A
#
# COMPACT_ATOMS: atom_id res chain seq x y z
N MET A 1 44.07 31.55 -59.81
CA MET A 1 44.37 31.08 -58.44
C MET A 1 43.60 31.90 -57.39
N LEU A 2 42.30 32.17 -57.59
CA LEU A 2 41.46 33.01 -56.69
C LEU A 2 40.62 32.18 -55.71
N ILE A 3 40.21 30.98 -56.12
CA ILE A 3 39.29 30.12 -55.36
C ILE A 3 39.98 29.55 -54.10
N ARG A 4 41.27 29.19 -54.16
CA ARG A 4 42.03 28.72 -52.97
C ARG A 4 42.22 29.82 -51.92
N THR A 5 42.59 31.03 -52.35
CA THR A 5 42.78 32.17 -51.44
C THR A 5 41.47 32.60 -50.78
N ASN A 6 40.34 32.54 -51.50
CA ASN A 6 39.01 32.78 -50.91
C ASN A 6 38.63 31.68 -49.90
N MET A 7 38.96 30.41 -50.17
CA MET A 7 38.75 29.31 -49.22
C MET A 7 39.62 29.43 -47.97
N GLU A 8 40.88 29.88 -48.09
CA GLU A 8 41.76 30.15 -46.95
C GLU A 8 41.25 31.31 -46.10
N ASP A 9 40.86 32.43 -46.71
CA ASP A 9 40.28 33.59 -46.01
C ASP A 9 38.95 33.22 -45.32
N MET A 10 38.10 32.41 -45.96
CA MET A 10 36.88 31.88 -45.35
C MET A 10 37.17 30.97 -44.15
N ARG A 11 38.20 30.12 -44.25
CA ARG A 11 38.61 29.24 -43.14
C ARG A 11 39.15 30.07 -41.98
N GLU A 12 39.99 31.06 -42.27
CA GLU A 12 40.57 31.96 -41.30
C GLU A 12 39.51 32.82 -40.59
N LYS A 13 38.56 33.42 -41.34
CA LYS A 13 37.40 34.12 -40.76
C LYS A 13 36.52 33.22 -39.89
N THR A 14 36.33 31.97 -40.31
CA THR A 14 35.54 31.01 -39.53
C THR A 14 36.21 30.67 -38.21
N HIS A 15 37.52 30.42 -38.23
CA HIS A 15 38.29 30.15 -37.00
C HIS A 15 38.39 31.38 -36.10
N ALA A 16 38.74 32.54 -36.65
CA ALA A 16 39.02 33.73 -35.87
C ALA A 16 37.77 34.46 -35.37
N ARG A 17 36.62 34.35 -36.05
CA ARG A 17 35.40 35.10 -35.67
C ARG A 17 34.21 34.23 -35.38
N HIS A 18 33.88 33.30 -36.27
CA HIS A 18 32.64 32.52 -36.13
C HIS A 18 32.70 31.55 -34.95
N TYR A 19 33.83 30.86 -34.77
CA TYR A 19 34.04 29.95 -33.65
C TYR A 19 34.07 30.68 -32.31
N GLU A 20 34.77 31.81 -32.23
CA GLU A 20 34.83 32.64 -31.02
C GLU A 20 33.44 33.15 -30.64
N LEU A 21 32.68 33.69 -31.60
CA LEU A 21 31.34 34.20 -31.37
C LEU A 21 30.38 33.10 -30.92
N TYR A 22 30.43 31.92 -31.54
CA TYR A 22 29.65 30.77 -31.12
C TYR A 22 30.04 30.34 -29.70
N ARG A 23 31.34 30.22 -29.39
CA ARG A 23 31.84 29.81 -28.08
C ARG A 23 31.38 30.77 -26.98
N ARG A 24 31.55 32.08 -27.19
CA ARG A 24 31.11 33.12 -26.25
C ARG A 24 29.60 33.06 -26.04
N ARG A 25 28.81 33.00 -27.12
CA ARG A 25 27.35 32.89 -27.03
C ARG A 25 26.93 31.62 -26.30
N ARG A 26 27.61 30.50 -26.54
CA ARG A 26 27.33 29.21 -25.89
C ARG A 26 27.62 29.27 -24.39
N LEU A 27 28.74 29.87 -24.00
CA LEU A 27 29.11 30.10 -22.60
C LEU A 27 28.10 31.02 -21.90
N GLN A 28 27.70 32.11 -22.53
CA GLN A 28 26.65 33.01 -22.02
C GLN A 28 25.30 32.29 -21.85
N GLN A 29 24.88 31.48 -22.81
CA GLN A 29 23.67 30.64 -22.69
C GLN A 29 23.75 29.66 -21.52
N MET A 30 24.94 29.14 -21.24
CA MET A 30 25.19 28.29 -20.07
C MET A 30 25.29 29.10 -18.78
N GLY A 31 25.19 30.43 -18.82
CA GLY A 31 25.29 31.34 -17.68
C GLY A 31 26.73 31.64 -17.24
N PHE A 32 27.71 31.57 -18.15
CA PHE A 32 29.06 32.08 -17.92
C PHE A 32 29.16 33.48 -18.52
N THR A 33 29.44 34.47 -17.68
CA THR A 33 29.60 35.87 -18.06
C THR A 33 30.95 36.37 -17.57
N ASP A 34 31.51 37.36 -18.27
CA ASP A 34 32.82 37.93 -17.92
C ASP A 34 32.72 38.86 -16.70
N VAL A 35 31.50 39.34 -16.38
CA VAL A 35 31.23 40.23 -15.26
C VAL A 35 30.00 39.79 -14.45
N ASP A 36 29.95 40.20 -13.18
CA ASP A 36 28.81 40.04 -12.28
C ASP A 36 27.82 41.22 -12.38
N ALA A 37 26.82 41.24 -11.50
CA ALA A 37 25.81 42.30 -11.43
C ALA A 37 26.39 43.69 -11.05
N ASP A 38 27.56 43.72 -10.39
CA ASP A 38 28.29 44.94 -10.04
C ASP A 38 29.33 45.32 -11.11
N ASN A 39 29.30 44.65 -12.27
CA ASN A 39 30.23 44.83 -13.37
C ASN A 39 31.70 44.48 -13.00
N LYS A 40 31.92 43.65 -11.99
CA LYS A 40 33.24 43.17 -11.58
C LYS A 40 33.60 41.90 -12.35
N PRO A 41 34.88 41.69 -12.71
CA PRO A 41 35.30 40.49 -13.43
C PRO A 41 34.99 39.21 -12.64
N VAL A 42 34.34 38.24 -13.29
CA VAL A 42 34.05 36.94 -12.68
C VAL A 42 34.96 35.88 -13.25
N SER A 43 35.60 35.11 -12.37
CA SER A 43 36.42 33.99 -12.82
C SER A 43 35.55 32.85 -13.34
N PHE A 44 35.90 32.32 -14.52
CA PHE A 44 35.25 31.14 -15.09
C PHE A 44 35.23 29.97 -14.09
N GLN A 45 36.32 29.78 -13.34
CA GLN A 45 36.45 28.73 -12.34
C GLN A 45 35.44 28.91 -11.19
N GLN A 46 35.26 30.15 -10.73
CA GLN A 46 34.32 30.46 -9.66
C GLN A 46 32.87 30.15 -10.07
N THR A 47 32.46 30.56 -11.28
CA THR A 47 31.13 30.25 -11.83
C THR A 47 30.91 28.75 -11.98
N PHE A 48 31.95 28.01 -12.41
CA PHE A 48 31.88 26.56 -12.53
C PHE A 48 31.73 25.88 -11.17
N GLU A 49 32.53 26.27 -10.17
CA GLU A 49 32.47 25.73 -8.82
C GLU A 49 31.12 26.00 -8.15
N GLN A 50 30.57 27.21 -8.32
CA GLN A 50 29.23 27.56 -7.83
C GLN A 50 28.15 26.67 -8.45
N LYS A 51 28.15 26.49 -9.78
CA LYS A 51 27.19 25.61 -10.46
C LYS A 51 27.33 24.16 -10.02
N ARG A 52 28.56 23.68 -9.86
CA ARG A 52 28.82 22.33 -9.36
C ARG A 52 28.27 22.15 -7.95
N SER A 53 28.52 23.12 -7.07
CA SER A 53 28.02 23.10 -5.69
C SER A 53 26.48 23.13 -5.64
N ALA A 54 25.85 24.01 -6.42
CA ALA A 54 24.38 24.08 -6.53
C ALA A 54 23.78 22.76 -7.06
N HIS A 55 24.40 22.16 -8.07
CA HIS A 55 23.93 20.89 -8.62
C HIS A 55 24.04 19.74 -7.61
N LEU A 56 25.14 19.66 -6.85
CA LEU A 56 25.31 18.67 -5.79
C LEU A 56 24.27 18.87 -4.66
N ALA A 57 23.99 20.12 -4.29
CA ALA A 57 22.97 20.43 -3.29
C ALA A 57 21.57 20.03 -3.77
N GLU A 58 21.22 20.29 -5.04
CA GLU A 58 19.95 19.88 -5.63
C GLU A 58 19.80 18.35 -5.67
N LEU A 59 20.86 17.62 -6.02
CA LEU A 59 20.87 16.15 -5.98
C LEU A 59 20.65 15.63 -4.56
N GLN A 60 21.36 16.19 -3.57
CA GLN A 60 21.20 15.81 -2.18
C GLN A 60 19.77 16.07 -1.69
N GLN A 61 19.20 17.22 -2.01
CA GLN A 61 17.83 17.56 -1.66
C GLN A 61 16.84 16.55 -2.26
N LYS A 62 16.98 16.23 -3.55
CA LYS A 62 16.14 15.22 -4.22
C LYS A 62 16.27 13.84 -3.59
N GLU A 63 17.48 13.43 -3.21
CA GLU A 63 17.69 12.17 -2.49
C GLU A 63 16.98 12.15 -1.14
N ASP A 64 17.07 13.24 -0.38
CA ASP A 64 16.45 13.33 0.95
C ASP A 64 14.93 13.40 0.85
N GLU A 65 14.38 14.11 -0.13
CA GLU A 65 12.94 14.11 -0.44
C GLU A 65 12.45 12.70 -0.79
N MET A 66 13.17 11.97 -1.66
CA MET A 66 12.83 10.59 -2.01
C MET A 66 12.88 9.66 -0.79
N ARG A 67 13.89 9.80 0.08
CA ARG A 67 13.99 9.02 1.33
C ARG A 67 12.83 9.32 2.27
N GLN A 68 12.46 10.59 2.45
CA GLN A 68 11.34 10.97 3.30
C GLN A 68 10.01 10.43 2.76
N MET A 69 9.76 10.55 1.46
CA MET A 69 8.59 9.98 0.81
C MET A 69 8.51 8.47 0.99
N PHE A 70 9.65 7.77 0.88
CA PHE A 70 9.71 6.33 1.12
C PHE A 70 9.34 5.98 2.56
N VAL A 71 9.93 6.66 3.55
CA VAL A 71 9.63 6.44 4.97
C VAL A 71 8.15 6.70 5.27
N GLN A 72 7.58 7.76 4.72
CA GLN A 72 6.17 8.09 4.90
C GLN A 72 5.27 6.99 4.30
N ARG A 73 5.58 6.54 3.08
CA ARG A 73 4.82 5.46 2.43
C ARG A 73 4.91 4.13 3.17
N VAL A 74 6.08 3.80 3.72
CA VAL A 74 6.25 2.61 4.57
C VAL A 74 5.38 2.71 5.81
N LYS A 75 5.42 3.84 6.53
CA LYS A 75 4.58 4.07 7.72
C LYS A 75 3.09 3.97 7.41
N GLU A 76 2.64 4.55 6.29
CA GLU A 76 1.25 4.46 5.84
C GLU A 76 0.84 3.02 5.55
N LYS A 77 1.70 2.26 4.86
CA LYS A 77 1.43 0.85 4.55
C LYS A 77 1.45 -0.04 5.79
N GLU A 78 2.36 0.20 6.74
CA GLU A 78 2.36 -0.48 8.03
C GLU A 78 1.09 -0.19 8.83
N ALA A 79 0.63 1.06 8.85
CA ALA A 79 -0.62 1.44 9.52
C ALA A 79 -1.85 0.79 8.87
N GLU A 80 -1.92 0.77 7.54
CA GLU A 80 -2.99 0.11 6.79
C GLU A 80 -3.03 -1.40 7.08
N LEU A 81 -1.88 -2.07 7.07
CA LEU A 81 -1.78 -3.50 7.40
C LEU A 81 -2.21 -3.78 8.84
N LYS A 82 -1.80 -2.92 9.78
CA LYS A 82 -2.16 -3.06 11.20
C LYS A 82 -3.67 -2.93 11.43
N GLU A 83 -4.33 -1.99 10.78
CA GLU A 83 -5.79 -1.87 10.89
C GLU A 83 -6.51 -3.05 10.20
N ALA A 84 -6.02 -3.50 9.05
CA ALA A 84 -6.57 -4.69 8.39
C ALA A 84 -6.44 -5.96 9.25
N GLU A 85 -5.30 -6.15 9.91
CA GLU A 85 -5.06 -7.27 10.85
C GLU A 85 -6.01 -7.18 12.05
N LYS A 86 -6.17 -5.99 12.63
CA LYS A 86 -7.09 -5.75 13.74
C LYS A 86 -8.55 -6.02 13.37
N GLU A 87 -8.99 -5.59 12.19
CA GLU A 87 -10.33 -5.92 11.69
C GLU A 87 -10.52 -7.42 11.48
N LEU A 88 -9.51 -8.10 10.96
CA LEU A 88 -9.55 -9.55 10.75
C LEU A 88 -9.69 -10.29 12.09
N HIS A 89 -8.92 -9.90 13.10
CA HIS A 89 -9.05 -10.45 14.45
C HIS A 89 -10.43 -10.19 15.05
N ALA A 90 -10.96 -8.97 14.93
CA ALA A 90 -12.30 -8.65 15.42
C ALA A 90 -13.40 -9.50 14.72
N LYS A 91 -13.29 -9.72 13.41
CA LYS A 91 -14.20 -10.60 12.65
C LYS A 91 -14.08 -12.05 13.12
N PHE A 92 -12.86 -12.53 13.34
CA PHE A 92 -12.61 -13.89 13.84
C PHE A 92 -13.21 -14.10 15.23
N ASP A 93 -12.98 -13.18 16.17
CA ASP A 93 -13.50 -13.27 17.54
C ASP A 93 -15.02 -13.24 17.57
N LYS A 94 -15.64 -12.37 16.75
CA LYS A 94 -17.09 -12.34 16.58
C LYS A 94 -17.60 -13.68 16.07
N LEU A 95 -17.02 -14.21 15.00
CA LEU A 95 -17.44 -15.48 14.40
C LEU A 95 -17.29 -16.65 15.39
N LYS A 96 -16.20 -16.67 16.16
CA LYS A 96 -15.96 -17.67 17.21
C LYS A 96 -17.04 -17.60 18.30
N LYS A 97 -17.41 -16.38 18.72
CA LYS A 97 -18.47 -16.16 19.70
C LYS A 97 -19.83 -16.63 19.16
N ASP A 98 -20.20 -16.20 17.96
CA ASP A 98 -21.46 -16.56 17.30
C ASP A 98 -21.57 -18.10 17.16
N HIS A 99 -20.48 -18.77 16.76
CA HIS A 99 -20.45 -20.23 16.65
C HIS A 99 -20.61 -20.93 18.01
N THR A 100 -20.01 -20.38 19.07
CA THR A 100 -20.14 -20.93 20.43
C THR A 100 -21.57 -20.78 20.95
N GLU A 101 -22.20 -19.64 20.71
CA GLU A 101 -23.59 -19.39 21.07
C GLU A 101 -24.56 -20.30 20.31
N GLU A 102 -24.36 -20.47 19.00
CA GLU A 102 -25.20 -21.36 18.18
C GLU A 102 -25.03 -22.82 18.60
N LYS A 103 -23.79 -23.27 18.88
CA LYS A 103 -23.54 -24.62 19.38
C LYS A 103 -24.30 -24.86 20.70
N LYS A 104 -24.24 -23.92 21.64
CA LYS A 104 -24.96 -24.00 22.91
C LYS A 104 -26.48 -24.05 22.69
N ARG A 105 -27.01 -23.22 21.79
CA ARG A 105 -28.44 -23.22 21.43
C ARG A 105 -28.88 -24.56 20.85
N LEU A 106 -28.09 -25.17 19.98
CA LEU A 106 -28.38 -26.48 19.39
C LEU A 106 -28.32 -27.60 20.45
N GLU A 107 -27.36 -27.56 21.37
CA GLU A 107 -27.27 -28.50 22.49
C GLU A 107 -28.50 -28.40 23.42
N GLU A 108 -28.95 -27.19 23.74
CA GLU A 108 -30.17 -26.97 24.54
C GLU A 108 -31.43 -27.47 23.83
N LEU A 109 -31.57 -27.22 22.53
CA LEU A 109 -32.70 -27.69 21.74
C LEU A 109 -32.70 -29.23 21.63
N ARG A 110 -31.53 -29.84 21.40
CA ARG A 110 -31.37 -31.29 21.38
C ARG A 110 -31.81 -31.89 22.71
N LYS A 111 -31.36 -31.34 23.84
CA LYS A 111 -31.72 -31.82 25.17
C LYS A 111 -33.23 -31.74 25.41
N LYS A 112 -33.88 -30.64 25.02
CA LYS A 112 -35.35 -30.51 25.13
C LYS A 112 -36.08 -31.59 24.33
N ILE A 113 -35.66 -31.85 23.10
CA ILE A 113 -36.27 -32.89 22.25
C ILE A 113 -36.05 -34.28 22.85
N GLU A 114 -34.87 -34.55 23.42
CA GLU A 114 -34.58 -35.80 24.12
C GLU A 114 -35.48 -35.98 25.35
N ASP A 115 -35.64 -34.94 26.18
CA ASP A 115 -36.52 -34.93 27.35
C ASP A 115 -38.00 -35.16 26.93
N ASP A 116 -38.49 -34.46 25.91
CA ASP A 116 -39.84 -34.60 25.36
C ASP A 116 -40.07 -36.02 24.81
N THR A 117 -39.06 -36.60 24.15
CA THR A 117 -39.12 -37.96 23.60
C THR A 117 -39.19 -39.00 24.72
N ILE A 118 -38.41 -38.83 25.79
CA ILE A 118 -38.46 -39.69 26.98
C ILE A 118 -39.84 -39.58 27.64
N GLU A 119 -40.37 -38.37 27.81
CA GLU A 119 -41.68 -38.17 28.42
C GLU A 119 -42.80 -38.79 27.56
N PHE A 120 -42.76 -38.60 26.25
CA PHE A 120 -43.70 -39.21 25.32
C PHE A 120 -43.68 -40.73 25.41
N ASN A 121 -42.49 -41.35 25.41
CA ASN A 121 -42.34 -42.80 25.55
C ASN A 121 -42.85 -43.29 26.91
N ARG A 122 -42.61 -42.56 28.00
CA ARG A 122 -43.15 -42.87 29.33
C ARG A 122 -44.69 -42.87 29.33
N ARG A 123 -45.30 -41.80 28.79
CA ARG A 123 -46.77 -41.69 28.67
C ARG A 123 -47.34 -42.82 27.82
N LYS A 124 -46.70 -43.14 26.69
CA LYS A 124 -47.09 -44.27 25.82
C LYS A 124 -47.07 -45.61 26.56
N GLN A 125 -46.02 -45.90 27.33
CA GLN A 125 -45.92 -47.13 28.13
C GLN A 125 -47.02 -47.20 29.20
N GLN A 126 -47.29 -46.10 29.91
CA GLN A 126 -48.35 -46.03 30.92
C GLN A 126 -49.73 -46.32 30.31
N THR A 127 -50.05 -45.73 29.16
CA THR A 127 -51.31 -45.97 28.45
C THR A 127 -51.42 -47.42 27.98
N GLN A 128 -50.36 -48.01 27.41
CA GLN A 128 -50.36 -49.41 26.99
C GLN A 128 -50.53 -50.39 28.17
N GLN A 129 -49.89 -50.12 29.32
CA GLN A 129 -50.06 -50.93 30.53
C GLN A 129 -51.49 -50.82 31.10
N SER A 130 -52.09 -49.63 31.10
CA SER A 130 -53.50 -49.44 31.49
C SER A 130 -54.47 -50.19 30.57
N HIS A 131 -54.22 -50.24 29.26
CA HIS A 131 -55.05 -51.01 28.34
C HIS A 131 -54.88 -52.53 28.54
N HIS A 132 -53.69 -53.02 28.89
CA HIS A 132 -53.45 -54.43 29.17
C HIS A 132 -54.08 -54.91 30.49
N THR A 133 -54.16 -54.06 31.53
CA THR A 133 -54.80 -54.44 32.80
C THR A 133 -56.33 -54.46 32.70
N LEU A 134 -56.93 -53.70 31.79
CA LEU A 134 -58.38 -53.71 31.54
C LEU A 134 -58.86 -54.92 30.70
N THR A 135 -58.00 -55.59 29.93
CA THR A 135 -58.38 -56.74 29.09
C THR A 135 -58.30 -58.09 29.79
N LEU A 136 -57.57 -58.22 30.90
CA LEU A 136 -57.46 -59.49 31.67
C LEU A 136 -58.62 -59.73 32.67
N GLY A 137 -59.62 -58.85 32.72
CA GLY A 137 -60.64 -58.84 33.77
C GLY A 137 -61.93 -59.65 33.54
N LYS A 138 -62.18 -60.27 32.37
CA LYS A 138 -63.47 -60.97 32.13
C LYS A 138 -63.36 -62.17 31.20
N SER A 139 -63.14 -63.36 31.77
CA SER A 139 -63.86 -64.59 31.37
C SER A 139 -63.55 -65.74 32.33
N LYS A 140 -64.31 -65.81 33.43
CA LYS A 140 -64.49 -67.03 34.23
C LYS A 140 -66.00 -67.28 34.35
N LYS A 141 -66.39 -68.56 34.23
CA LYS A 141 -67.73 -69.17 34.30
C LYS A 141 -68.54 -68.99 32.99
N LYS A 142 -69.14 -70.03 32.43
CA LYS A 142 -69.73 -71.24 33.04
C LYS A 142 -69.73 -72.37 32.01
#